data_AF-A0A168SLN3-F1
#
_entry.id   AF-A0A168SLN3-F1
#
_cell.length_a   1.000
_cell.length_b   1.000
_cell.length_c   1.000
_cell.angle_alpha   90.00
_cell.angle_beta   90.00
_cell.angle_gamma   90.00
#
_symmetry.space_group_name_H-M   'P 1'
#
loop_
_entity.id
_entity.type
_entity.pdbx_description
1 polymer ?
#
loop_
_entity_poly.entity_id
_entity_poly.type
_entity_poly.pdbx_seq_one_letter_code
_entity_poly.pdbx_strand_id
1 'polypeptide(L)'
;MPENNTSSAYGLEAWCSRRKEWTTADESIVQEKRTSSPALHLNDDQKISTYHSLILERRSFSRPIPLGAVVDIVVHGWKQNGTWPTDEQAPL
;
A
#
# COMPACT_ATOMS: atom_id res chain seq x y z
N MET A 1 -38.78 6.07 5.37
CA MET A 1 -37.40 6.04 5.90
C MET A 1 -36.48 6.13 4.70
N PRO A 2 -35.84 7.27 4.38
CA PRO A 2 -34.91 7.32 3.27
C PRO A 2 -33.52 6.89 3.74
N GLU A 3 -32.95 5.96 2.98
CA GLU A 3 -31.73 5.22 3.25
C GLU A 3 -30.50 6.11 3.04
N ASN A 4 -29.49 5.90 3.88
CA ASN A 4 -28.31 6.71 4.11
C ASN A 4 -27.30 6.63 2.94
N ASN A 5 -27.63 7.18 1.77
CA ASN A 5 -26.82 7.07 0.54
C ASN A 5 -25.71 8.13 0.39
N THR A 6 -25.50 8.98 1.40
CA THR A 6 -24.52 10.07 1.39
C THR A 6 -23.16 9.69 1.98
N SER A 7 -23.08 8.60 2.75
CA SER A 7 -21.87 8.26 3.52
C SER A 7 -20.76 7.61 2.68
N SER A 8 -21.09 6.92 1.59
CA SER A 8 -20.12 6.21 0.75
C SER A 8 -19.35 7.16 -0.18
N ALA A 9 -20.04 8.17 -0.72
CA ALA A 9 -19.45 9.17 -1.60
C ALA A 9 -18.37 10.01 -0.89
N TYR A 10 -18.63 10.40 0.37
CA TYR A 10 -17.69 11.17 1.18
C TYR A 10 -16.39 10.39 1.47
N GLY A 11 -16.50 9.09 1.76
CA GLY A 11 -15.33 8.25 2.00
C GLY A 11 -14.45 8.09 0.75
N LEU A 12 -15.07 7.92 -0.41
CA LEU A 12 -14.36 7.78 -1.68
C LEU A 12 -13.65 9.08 -2.08
N GLU A 13 -14.32 10.22 -1.92
CA GLU A 13 -13.74 11.53 -2.23
C GLU A 13 -12.55 11.87 -1.32
N ALA A 14 -12.70 11.61 -0.02
CA ALA A 14 -11.61 11.78 0.95
C ALA A 14 -10.41 10.88 0.61
N TRP A 15 -10.66 9.63 0.24
CA TRP A 15 -9.62 8.69 -0.19
C TRP A 15 -8.91 9.16 -1.46
N CYS A 16 -9.66 9.60 -2.48
CA CYS A 16 -9.10 10.10 -3.73
C CYS A 16 -8.25 11.36 -3.53
N SER A 17 -8.70 12.33 -2.73
CA SER A 17 -7.93 13.54 -2.41
C SER A 17 -6.64 13.20 -1.68
N ARG A 18 -6.72 12.37 -0.64
CA ARG A 18 -5.57 11.91 0.16
C ARG A 18 -4.55 11.14 -0.69
N ARG A 19 -5.04 10.24 -1.56
CA ARG A 19 -4.21 9.51 -2.51
C ARG A 19 -3.47 10.47 -3.43
N LYS A 20 -4.17 11.46 -4.00
CA LYS A 20 -3.56 12.47 -4.87
C LYS A 20 -2.46 13.24 -4.14
N GLU A 21 -2.67 13.68 -2.90
CA GLU A 21 -1.63 14.33 -2.09
C GLU A 21 -0.39 13.45 -1.90
N TRP A 22 -0.59 12.15 -1.66
CA TRP A 22 0.51 11.21 -1.45
C TRP A 22 1.26 10.84 -2.73
N THR A 23 0.59 10.81 -3.88
CA THR A 23 1.18 10.41 -5.15
C THR A 23 1.72 11.57 -5.97
N THR A 24 1.30 12.81 -5.69
CA THR A 24 1.81 14.01 -6.37
C THR A 24 3.10 14.49 -5.70
N ALA A 25 4.12 13.64 -5.69
CA ALA A 25 5.48 14.09 -5.41
C ALA A 25 6.01 14.82 -6.64
N ASP A 26 6.85 15.85 -6.43
CA ASP A 26 7.56 16.56 -7.50
C ASP A 26 8.35 15.54 -8.33
N GLU A 27 8.07 15.44 -9.64
CA GLU A 27 8.65 14.41 -10.51
C GLU A 27 10.18 14.43 -10.50
N SER A 28 10.78 15.60 -10.24
CA SER A 28 12.22 15.76 -10.09
C SER A 28 12.80 14.94 -8.92
N ILE A 29 12.08 14.84 -7.80
CA ILE A 29 12.45 14.08 -6.59
C ILE A 29 12.22 12.57 -6.80
N VAL A 30 11.21 12.22 -7.61
CA VAL A 30 10.86 10.83 -7.93
C VAL A 30 11.92 10.20 -8.85
N GLN A 31 12.44 10.96 -9.82
CA GLN A 31 13.47 10.50 -10.75
C GLN A 31 14.78 10.13 -10.02
N GLU A 32 15.23 10.97 -9.07
CA GLU A 32 16.48 10.78 -8.31
C GLU A 32 16.43 9.57 -7.37
N LYS A 33 15.26 9.27 -6.78
CA LYS A 33 15.07 8.13 -5.87
C LYS A 33 14.87 6.79 -6.57
N ARG A 34 14.31 6.79 -7.79
CA ARG A 34 14.10 5.56 -8.60
C ARG A 34 15.43 4.91 -9.00
N THR A 35 16.48 5.68 -9.20
CA THR A 35 17.82 5.19 -9.57
C THR A 35 18.65 4.69 -8.39
N SER A 36 18.27 5.02 -7.15
CA SER A 36 19.10 4.78 -5.96
C SER A 36 18.60 3.67 -5.02
N SER A 37 17.34 3.22 -5.15
CA SER A 37 16.82 2.15 -4.29
C SER A 37 16.95 0.79 -4.98
N PRO A 38 17.83 -0.11 -4.52
CA PRO A 38 17.84 -1.48 -5.00
C PRO A 38 16.45 -2.09 -4.77
N ALA A 39 15.92 -2.76 -5.79
CA ALA A 39 14.64 -3.45 -5.69
C ALA A 39 14.71 -4.44 -4.51
N LEU A 40 13.85 -4.21 -3.51
CA LEU A 40 13.75 -5.07 -2.34
C LEU A 40 13.00 -6.33 -2.76
N HIS A 41 13.74 -7.34 -3.22
CA HIS A 41 13.20 -8.64 -3.57
C HIS A 41 13.13 -9.52 -2.31
N LEU A 42 11.95 -9.56 -1.71
CA LEU A 42 11.65 -10.44 -0.58
C LEU A 42 11.02 -11.74 -1.08
N ASN A 43 11.36 -12.85 -0.44
CA ASN A 43 10.64 -14.11 -0.62
C ASN A 43 9.30 -14.09 0.15
N ASP A 44 8.43 -15.08 -0.11
CA ASP A 44 7.08 -15.11 0.45
C ASP A 44 7.06 -15.13 1.99
N ASP A 45 7.93 -15.92 2.62
CA ASP A 45 8.05 -15.96 4.09
C ASP A 45 8.47 -14.61 4.68
N GLN A 46 9.41 -13.92 4.01
CA GLN A 46 9.84 -12.59 4.40
C GLN A 46 8.74 -11.55 4.22
N LYS A 47 7.92 -11.66 3.17
CA LYS A 47 6.75 -10.80 2.96
C LYS A 47 5.75 -10.98 4.09
N ILE A 48 5.43 -12.21 4.47
CA ILE A 48 4.50 -12.51 5.57
C ILE A 48 5.03 -11.96 6.90
N SER A 49 6.29 -12.23 7.23
CA SER A 49 6.91 -11.73 8.46
C SER A 49 6.92 -10.19 8.52
N THR A 50 7.23 -9.55 7.40
CA THR A 50 7.22 -8.09 7.27
C THR A 50 5.81 -7.53 7.38
N TYR A 51 4.81 -8.19 6.78
CA TYR A 51 3.40 -7.84 6.90
C TYR A 51 2.91 -7.90 8.35
N HIS A 52 3.21 -8.98 9.07
CA HIS A 52 2.88 -9.12 10.49
C HIS A 52 3.48 -7.97 11.32
N SER A 53 4.78 -7.70 11.12
CA SER A 53 5.48 -6.62 11.81
C SER A 53 4.87 -5.24 11.51
N LEU A 54 4.51 -4.98 10.24
CA LEU A 54 4.03 -3.67 9.79
C LEU A 54 2.57 -3.42 10.19
N ILE A 55 1.70 -4.41 9.97
CA ILE A 55 0.24 -4.24 10.03
C ILE A 55 -0.31 -4.65 11.38
N LEU A 56 0.14 -5.78 11.94
CA LEU A 56 -0.36 -6.28 13.22
C LEU A 56 0.38 -5.62 14.39
N GLU A 57 1.71 -5.60 14.34
CA GLU A 57 2.55 -5.06 15.42
C GLU A 57 2.76 -3.53 15.32
N ARG A 58 2.37 -2.92 14.18
CA ARG A 58 2.56 -1.48 13.89
C ARG A 58 4.00 -1.02 14.09
N ARG A 59 4.96 -1.89 13.79
CA ARG A 59 6.39 -1.61 13.95
C ARG A 59 6.88 -0.74 12.79
N SER A 60 7.48 0.40 13.12
CA SER A 60 8.10 1.28 12.15
C SER A 60 9.43 0.70 11.64
N PHE A 61 9.68 0.82 10.34
CA PHE A 61 10.99 0.47 9.77
C PHE A 61 12.07 1.47 10.18
N SER A 62 13.26 0.96 10.48
CA SER A 62 14.44 1.79 10.78
C SER A 62 14.99 2.52 9.56
N ARG A 63 14.64 2.06 8.36
CA ARG A 63 15.01 2.67 7.08
C ARG A 63 13.78 2.79 6.19
N PRO A 64 13.69 3.83 5.36
CA PRO A 64 12.62 3.95 4.38
C PRO A 64 12.67 2.76 3.41
N ILE A 65 11.52 2.12 3.20
CA ILE A 65 11.35 1.01 2.26
C ILE A 65 10.70 1.57 0.98
N PRO A 66 11.11 1.09 -0.21
CA PRO A 66 10.43 1.47 -1.45
C PRO A 66 8.95 1.12 -1.40
N LEU A 67 8.09 2.09 -1.77
CA LEU A 67 6.64 1.92 -1.70
C LEU A 67 6.16 0.69 -2.48
N GLY A 68 6.73 0.44 -3.67
CA GLY A 68 6.38 -0.73 -4.48
C GLY A 68 6.61 -2.07 -3.75
N ALA A 69 7.69 -2.18 -2.97
CA ALA A 69 7.95 -3.37 -2.16
C ALA A 69 6.94 -3.49 -1.01
N VAL A 70 6.55 -2.38 -0.37
CA VAL A 70 5.54 -2.38 0.69
C VAL A 70 4.17 -2.80 0.15
N VAL A 71 3.78 -2.34 -1.04
CA VAL A 71 2.52 -2.74 -1.68
C VAL A 71 2.50 -4.25 -1.92
N ASP A 72 3.58 -4.82 -2.47
CA ASP A 72 3.71 -6.27 -2.69
C ASP A 72 3.60 -7.06 -1.37
N ILE A 73 4.29 -6.63 -0.31
CA ILE A 73 4.18 -7.21 1.04
C ILE A 73 2.73 -7.20 1.55
N VAL A 74 2.05 -6.04 1.44
CA VAL A 74 0.68 -5.87 1.98
C VAL A 74 -0.32 -6.72 1.21
N VAL A 75 -0.24 -6.74 -0.12
CA VAL A 75 -1.10 -7.58 -0.97
C VAL A 75 -0.88 -9.06 -0.66
N HIS A 76 0.37 -9.49 -0.47
CA HIS A 76 0.69 -10.87 -0.12
C HIS A 76 0.05 -11.28 1.22
N GLY A 77 0.16 -10.44 2.26
CA GLY A 77 -0.48 -10.68 3.55
C GLY A 77 -2.01 -10.66 3.50
N TRP A 78 -2.61 -9.75 2.72
CA TRP A 78 -4.06 -9.73 2.54
C TRP A 78 -4.61 -10.95 1.79
N LYS A 79 -3.86 -11.49 0.83
CA LYS A 79 -4.21 -12.76 0.17
C LYS A 79 -4.18 -13.92 1.15
N GLN A 80 -3.15 -14.00 2.00
CA GLN A 80 -3.06 -15.03 3.04
C GLN A 80 -4.22 -14.93 4.05
N ASN A 81 -4.62 -13.72 4.43
CA ASN A 81 -5.71 -13.48 5.37
C ASN A 81 -7.11 -13.60 4.74
N GLY A 82 -7.22 -13.92 3.44
CA GLY A 82 -8.49 -13.97 2.72
C GLY A 82 -9.22 -12.63 2.62
N THR A 83 -8.52 -11.53 2.87
CA THR A 83 -9.08 -10.15 2.83
C THR A 83 -8.93 -9.52 1.45
N TRP A 84 -8.03 -10.04 0.61
CA TRP A 84 -7.87 -9.62 -0.78
C TRP A 84 -8.83 -10.39 -1.70
N PRO A 85 -9.55 -9.73 -2.63
CA PRO A 85 -10.40 -10.43 -3.59
C PRO A 85 -9.56 -11.34 -4.48
N THR A 86 -9.95 -12.60 -4.59
CA THR A 86 -9.21 -13.61 -5.38
C THR A 86 -9.18 -13.26 -6.88
N ASP A 87 -10.15 -12.47 -7.35
CA ASP A 87 -10.37 -12.16 -8.76
C ASP A 87 -9.80 -10.79 -9.20
N GLU A 88 -9.23 -10.00 -8.29
CA GLU A 88 -8.65 -8.68 -8.63
C GLU A 88 -7.12 -8.68 -8.54
N GLN A 89 -6.46 -8.37 -9.66
CA GLN A 89 -5.05 -8.02 -9.67
C GLN A 89 -4.90 -6.57 -9.21
N ALA A 90 -3.93 -6.30 -8.33
CA ALA A 90 -3.60 -4.94 -7.95
C ALA A 90 -3.22 -4.15 -9.22
N PRO A 91 -3.75 -2.93 -9.43
CA PRO A 91 -3.39 -2.12 -10.58
C PRO A 91 -1.88 -1.85 -10.56
N LEU A 92 -1.26 -2.02 -11.74
CA LEU A 92 0.18 -1.84 -11.99
C LEU A 92 0.64 -0.39 -11.78
#